data_AF-A0A918REI4-F1
#
_entry.id   AF-A0A918REI4-F1
#
_cell.length_a   1.000
_cell.length_b   1.000
_cell.length_c   1.000
_cell.angle_alpha   90.00
_cell.angle_beta   90.00
_cell.angle_gamma   90.00
#
_symmetry.space_group_name_H-M   'P 1'
#
loop_
_entity.id
_entity.type
_entity.pdbx_description
1 polymer ?
#
loop_
_entity_poly.entity_id
_entity_poly.type
_entity_poly.pdbx_seq_one_letter_code
_entity_poly.pdbx_strand_id
1 'polypeptide(L)'
;MLAKLRATTGRAASVAGAVVLTGGLGADSLTLPGTLAIAATAAVGVAANVKLWRAPENVRATAIAVYVAPHAGCAALLVGERLAPDTPLSLLVQAAAAALWTGAAWWLRPGIVARDLVDAALAEGLLGAAEAETGDEDQAPALPVYASAQARWWGETAAVEGGIAPGTVLLDHQQVTDDCLALVIGAAEHGRAVGKIPVDGLSALLDLPEELIEIGPVPGRGAGVRLVVLGRRPQPAEETADDAQVWAQIAATAMPGVELIDVTTYPMRKELT
;
A
#
# COMPACT_ATOMS: atom_id res chain seq x y z
N MET A 1 -22.41 -14.81 0.68
CA MET A 1 -22.64 -16.08 1.43
C MET A 1 -22.10 -16.02 2.86
N LEU A 2 -20.84 -15.60 3.07
CA LEU A 2 -20.19 -15.48 4.40
C LEU A 2 -20.93 -14.57 5.41
N ALA A 3 -21.48 -13.43 4.98
CA ALA A 3 -22.24 -12.54 5.86
C ALA A 3 -23.53 -13.18 6.40
N LYS A 4 -24.24 -13.97 5.57
CA LYS A 4 -25.45 -14.70 5.98
C LYS A 4 -25.08 -15.81 6.98
N LEU A 5 -24.02 -16.58 6.71
CA LEU A 5 -23.48 -17.61 7.61
C LEU A 5 -23.05 -17.05 8.98
N ARG A 6 -22.47 -15.85 9.01
CA ARG A 6 -22.11 -15.15 10.25
C ARG A 6 -23.32 -14.66 11.02
N ALA A 7 -24.33 -14.13 10.32
CA ALA A 7 -25.58 -13.71 10.94
C ALA A 7 -26.34 -14.91 11.55
N THR A 8 -26.35 -16.07 10.87
CA THR A 8 -26.98 -17.29 11.40
C THR A 8 -26.21 -17.86 12.58
N THR A 9 -24.88 -17.88 12.55
CA THR A 9 -24.06 -18.35 13.68
C THR A 9 -24.17 -17.44 14.89
N GLY A 10 -24.19 -16.11 14.73
CA GLY A 10 -24.42 -15.16 15.83
C GLY A 10 -25.82 -15.33 16.46
N ARG A 11 -26.83 -15.59 15.65
CA ARG A 11 -28.19 -15.92 16.14
C ARG A 11 -28.22 -17.25 16.88
N ALA A 12 -27.62 -18.30 16.33
CA ALA A 12 -27.52 -19.60 16.99
C ALA A 12 -26.78 -19.50 18.34
N ALA A 13 -25.70 -18.72 18.41
CA ALA A 13 -24.98 -18.46 19.65
C ALA A 13 -25.83 -17.72 20.68
N SER A 14 -26.65 -16.75 20.24
CA SER A 14 -27.57 -16.03 21.12
C SER A 14 -28.68 -16.94 21.67
N VAL A 15 -29.24 -17.83 20.84
CA VAL A 15 -30.21 -18.85 21.29
C VAL A 15 -29.55 -19.81 22.27
N ALA A 16 -28.34 -20.30 21.98
CA ALA A 16 -27.61 -21.20 22.87
C ALA A 16 -27.32 -20.55 24.23
N GLY A 17 -26.91 -19.28 24.24
CA GLY A 17 -26.73 -18.50 25.48
C GLY A 17 -28.02 -18.36 26.29
N ALA A 18 -29.15 -18.10 25.62
CA ALA A 18 -30.45 -18.01 26.27
C ALA A 18 -30.89 -19.35 26.89
N VAL A 19 -30.62 -20.47 26.21
CA VAL A 19 -30.87 -21.82 26.74
C VAL A 19 -30.03 -22.09 27.98
N VAL A 20 -28.75 -21.70 27.98
CA VAL A 20 -27.87 -21.86 29.15
C VAL A 20 -28.32 -21.00 30.32
N LEU A 21 -28.70 -19.74 30.09
CA LEU A 21 -29.25 -18.86 31.13
C LEU A 21 -30.55 -19.42 31.71
N THR A 22 -31.49 -19.82 30.84
CA THR A 22 -32.75 -20.41 31.29
C THR A 22 -32.55 -21.74 32.03
N GLY A 23 -31.57 -22.54 31.60
CA GLY A 23 -31.17 -23.76 32.28
C GLY A 23 -30.55 -23.51 33.66
N GLY A 24 -29.79 -22.43 33.82
CA GLY A 24 -29.22 -21.98 35.09
C GLY A 24 -30.27 -21.70 36.16
N LEU A 25 -31.41 -21.13 35.77
CA LEU A 25 -32.56 -20.90 36.65
C LEU A 25 -33.22 -22.17 37.18
N GLY A 26 -33.14 -23.28 36.43
CA GLY A 26 -33.80 -24.55 36.77
C GLY A 26 -32.88 -25.63 37.33
N ALA A 27 -31.56 -25.48 37.15
CA ALA A 27 -30.58 -26.48 37.55
C ALA A 27 -29.21 -25.87 37.85
N ASP A 28 -28.90 -25.83 39.14
CA ASP A 28 -27.60 -25.47 39.70
C ASP A 28 -26.41 -26.16 39.02
N SER A 29 -26.56 -27.44 38.66
CA SER A 29 -25.49 -28.22 38.03
C SER A 29 -25.00 -27.62 36.70
N LEU A 30 -25.77 -26.72 36.08
CA LEU A 30 -25.45 -26.10 34.79
C LEU A 30 -24.68 -24.78 34.91
N THR A 31 -24.64 -24.13 36.09
CA THR A 31 -24.01 -22.81 36.21
C THR A 31 -22.51 -22.84 35.93
N LEU A 32 -21.76 -23.75 36.56
CA LEU A 32 -20.31 -23.82 36.41
C LEU A 32 -19.86 -24.36 35.04
N PRO A 33 -20.46 -25.42 34.48
CA PRO A 33 -20.22 -25.81 33.08
C PRO A 33 -20.62 -24.71 32.09
N GLY A 34 -21.72 -24.01 32.35
CA GLY A 34 -22.22 -22.91 31.52
C GLY A 34 -21.27 -21.72 31.48
N THR A 35 -20.75 -21.27 32.63
CA THR A 35 -19.77 -20.18 32.68
C THR A 35 -18.45 -20.55 31.99
N LEU A 36 -17.96 -21.78 32.17
CA LEU A 36 -16.79 -22.29 31.45
C LEU A 36 -17.01 -22.34 29.94
N ALA A 37 -18.18 -22.79 29.48
CA ALA A 37 -18.52 -22.81 28.07
C ALA A 37 -18.61 -21.38 27.48
N ILE A 38 -19.14 -20.43 28.23
CA ILE A 38 -19.19 -19.01 27.83
C ILE A 38 -17.78 -18.43 27.71
N ALA A 39 -16.90 -18.71 28.68
CA ALA A 39 -15.51 -18.25 28.65
C ALA A 39 -14.74 -18.86 27.47
N ALA A 40 -14.89 -20.18 27.24
CA ALA A 40 -14.25 -20.88 26.14
C ALA A 40 -14.74 -20.35 24.77
N THR A 41 -16.04 -20.14 24.62
CA THR A 41 -16.61 -19.60 23.37
C THR A 41 -16.17 -18.16 23.10
N ALA A 42 -16.07 -17.33 24.14
CA ALA A 42 -15.51 -15.98 24.02
C ALA A 42 -14.04 -16.02 23.58
N ALA A 43 -13.21 -16.83 24.25
CA ALA A 43 -11.79 -16.96 23.95
C ALA A 43 -11.54 -17.48 22.53
N VAL A 44 -12.21 -18.57 22.14
CA VAL A 44 -12.12 -19.14 20.79
C VAL A 44 -12.64 -18.14 19.76
N GLY A 45 -13.73 -17.44 20.06
CA GLY A 45 -14.31 -16.43 19.18
C GLY A 45 -13.36 -15.24 18.91
N VAL A 46 -12.68 -14.76 19.95
CA VAL A 46 -11.67 -13.70 19.81
C VAL A 46 -10.44 -14.23 19.06
N ALA A 47 -9.91 -15.39 19.45
CA ALA A 47 -8.73 -15.99 18.84
C ALA A 47 -8.92 -16.28 17.33
N ALA A 48 -10.09 -16.79 16.94
CA ALA A 48 -10.40 -17.10 15.55
C ALA A 48 -10.73 -15.87 14.69
N ASN A 49 -10.94 -14.70 15.30
CA ASN A 49 -11.35 -13.49 14.57
C ASN A 49 -10.14 -12.67 14.14
N VAL A 50 -9.47 -13.10 13.07
CA VAL A 50 -8.29 -12.43 12.48
C VAL A 50 -8.49 -10.92 12.27
N LYS A 51 -9.73 -10.49 11.99
CA LYS A 51 -10.06 -9.08 11.77
C LYS A 51 -9.88 -8.21 13.03
N LEU A 52 -10.25 -8.73 14.21
CA LEU A 52 -9.96 -8.07 15.49
C LEU A 52 -8.45 -7.97 15.74
N TRP A 53 -7.69 -8.99 15.37
CA TRP A 53 -6.24 -8.98 15.49
C TRP A 53 -5.56 -8.05 14.48
N ARG A 54 -6.19 -7.71 13.36
CA ARG A 54 -5.66 -6.73 12.39
C ARG A 54 -6.14 -5.29 12.64
N ALA A 55 -6.93 -5.07 13.69
CA ALA A 55 -7.42 -3.74 14.02
C ALA A 55 -6.28 -2.81 14.50
N PRO A 56 -6.34 -1.51 14.18
CA PRO A 56 -5.46 -0.49 14.73
C PRO A 56 -5.45 -0.49 16.27
N GLU A 57 -4.31 -0.21 16.89
CA GLU A 57 -4.11 -0.35 18.36
C GLU A 57 -5.10 0.49 19.18
N ASN A 58 -5.43 1.69 18.72
CA ASN A 58 -6.39 2.61 19.35
C ASN A 58 -7.83 2.09 19.38
N VAL A 59 -8.23 1.19 18.46
CA VAL A 59 -9.60 0.65 18.38
C VAL A 59 -9.68 -0.82 18.76
N ARG A 60 -8.57 -1.56 18.70
CA ARG A 60 -8.49 -2.99 18.96
C ARG A 60 -9.05 -3.39 20.32
N ALA A 61 -8.64 -2.70 21.39
CA ALA A 61 -9.11 -2.98 22.74
C ALA A 61 -10.64 -2.79 22.86
N THR A 62 -11.15 -1.69 22.31
CA THR A 62 -12.58 -1.37 22.30
C THR A 62 -13.39 -2.38 21.49
N ALA A 63 -12.90 -2.77 20.31
CA ALA A 63 -13.55 -3.77 19.47
C ALA A 63 -13.59 -5.15 20.13
N ILE A 64 -12.51 -5.56 20.81
CA ILE A 64 -12.47 -6.79 21.60
C ILE A 64 -13.45 -6.70 22.78
N ALA A 65 -13.49 -5.57 23.49
CA ALA A 65 -14.40 -5.36 24.61
C ALA A 65 -15.87 -5.46 24.18
N VAL A 66 -16.25 -4.80 23.08
CA VAL A 66 -17.59 -4.87 22.49
C VAL A 66 -17.92 -6.31 22.05
N TYR A 67 -16.94 -7.03 21.50
CA TYR A 67 -17.12 -8.42 21.10
C TYR A 67 -17.35 -9.37 22.30
N VAL A 68 -16.61 -9.18 23.39
CA VAL A 68 -16.66 -10.05 24.58
C VAL A 68 -17.79 -9.67 25.55
N ALA A 69 -18.27 -8.42 25.53
CA ALA A 69 -19.36 -7.92 26.38
C ALA A 69 -20.58 -8.85 26.51
N PRO A 70 -21.17 -9.41 25.43
CA PRO A 70 -22.30 -10.34 25.56
C PRO A 70 -21.95 -11.60 26.36
N HIS A 71 -20.73 -12.12 26.24
CA HIS A 71 -20.27 -13.29 27.00
C HIS A 71 -20.05 -12.95 28.46
N ALA A 72 -19.40 -11.81 28.74
CA ALA A 72 -19.19 -11.35 30.11
C ALA A 72 -20.52 -11.11 30.84
N GLY A 73 -21.50 -10.49 30.17
CA GLY A 73 -22.82 -10.29 30.77
C GLY A 73 -23.61 -11.58 30.97
N CYS A 74 -23.54 -12.55 30.05
CA CYS A 74 -24.13 -13.87 30.29
C CYS A 74 -23.48 -14.58 31.49
N ALA A 75 -22.15 -14.52 31.63
CA ALA A 75 -21.47 -15.08 32.80
C ALA A 75 -21.87 -14.37 34.11
N ALA A 76 -21.98 -13.04 34.08
CA ALA A 76 -22.43 -12.26 35.22
C ALA A 76 -23.87 -12.60 35.64
N LEU A 77 -24.78 -12.82 34.69
CA LEU A 77 -26.14 -13.24 34.98
C LEU A 77 -26.18 -14.63 35.61
N LEU A 78 -25.43 -15.62 35.08
CA LEU A 78 -25.34 -16.96 35.67
C LEU A 78 -24.79 -16.94 37.10
N VAL A 79 -23.78 -16.10 37.37
CA VAL A 79 -23.24 -15.93 38.72
C VAL A 79 -24.24 -15.21 39.62
N GLY A 80 -24.94 -14.20 39.09
CA GLY A 80 -25.99 -13.47 39.80
C GLY A 80 -27.17 -14.36 40.18
N GLU A 81 -27.56 -15.30 39.32
CA GLU A 81 -28.59 -16.31 39.60
C GLU A 81 -28.27 -17.11 40.85
N ARG A 82 -26.99 -17.47 41.07
CA ARG A 82 -26.54 -18.21 42.25
C ARG A 82 -26.52 -17.44 43.55
N LEU A 83 -26.36 -16.12 43.47
CA LEU A 83 -26.26 -15.26 44.66
C LEU A 83 -27.61 -14.72 45.11
N ALA A 84 -28.62 -14.85 44.27
CA ALA A 84 -29.95 -14.33 44.55
C ALA A 84 -30.75 -15.31 45.44
N PRO A 85 -31.69 -14.79 46.25
CA PRO A 85 -32.51 -15.63 47.12
C PRO A 85 -33.51 -16.47 46.33
N ASP A 86 -33.74 -17.72 46.76
CA ASP A 86 -34.74 -18.65 46.22
C ASP A 86 -36.16 -18.22 46.57
N THR A 87 -36.65 -17.18 45.89
CA THR A 87 -38.02 -16.69 46.00
C THR A 87 -38.66 -16.60 44.62
N PRO A 88 -39.99 -16.79 44.50
CA PRO A 88 -40.68 -16.65 43.22
C PRO A 88 -40.48 -15.28 42.56
N LEU A 89 -40.38 -14.23 43.37
CA LEU A 89 -40.10 -12.87 42.89
C LEU A 89 -38.70 -12.76 42.29
N SER A 90 -37.69 -13.34 42.95
CA SER A 90 -36.31 -13.37 42.47
C SER A 90 -36.20 -14.11 41.13
N LEU A 91 -36.85 -15.27 40.99
CA LEU A 91 -36.89 -16.03 39.75
C LEU A 91 -37.52 -15.23 38.59
N LEU A 92 -38.61 -14.49 38.85
CA LEU A 92 -39.22 -13.62 37.84
C LEU A 92 -38.29 -12.48 37.42
N VAL A 93 -37.58 -11.87 38.36
CA VAL A 93 -36.60 -10.79 38.08
C VAL A 93 -35.43 -11.34 37.26
N GLN A 94 -34.90 -12.51 37.61
CA GLN A 94 -33.82 -13.15 36.86
C GLN A 94 -34.25 -13.54 35.45
N ALA A 95 -35.44 -14.14 35.29
CA ALA A 95 -35.99 -14.48 33.98
C ALA A 95 -36.18 -13.21 33.11
N ALA A 96 -36.68 -12.12 33.70
CA ALA A 96 -36.80 -10.84 33.02
C ALA A 96 -35.43 -10.27 32.62
N ALA A 97 -34.43 -10.35 33.50
CA ALA A 97 -33.06 -9.92 33.19
C ALA A 97 -32.43 -10.73 32.06
N ALA A 98 -32.58 -12.07 32.07
CA ALA A 98 -32.10 -12.95 31.02
C ALA A 98 -32.80 -12.68 29.68
N ALA A 99 -34.12 -12.47 29.68
CA ALA A 99 -34.89 -12.14 28.49
C ALA A 99 -34.48 -10.77 27.91
N LEU A 100 -34.35 -9.75 28.78
CA LEU A 100 -33.91 -8.41 28.41
C LEU A 100 -32.49 -8.44 27.83
N TRP A 101 -31.56 -9.13 28.48
CA TRP A 101 -30.18 -9.26 28.02
C TRP A 101 -30.09 -9.98 26.68
N THR A 102 -30.80 -11.10 26.53
CA THR A 102 -30.87 -11.85 25.27
C THR A 102 -31.46 -10.99 24.16
N GLY A 103 -32.56 -10.27 24.42
CA GLY A 103 -33.19 -9.37 23.46
C GLY A 103 -32.26 -8.23 23.04
N ALA A 104 -31.55 -7.62 23.99
CA ALA A 104 -30.58 -6.56 23.73
C ALA A 104 -29.41 -7.09 22.87
N ALA A 105 -28.83 -8.23 23.21
CA ALA A 105 -27.74 -8.85 22.44
C ALA A 105 -28.19 -9.24 21.02
N TRP A 106 -29.42 -9.75 20.89
CA TRP A 106 -30.02 -10.11 19.60
C TRP A 106 -30.20 -8.91 18.68
N TRP A 107 -30.64 -7.77 19.23
CA TRP A 107 -30.88 -6.54 18.49
C TRP A 107 -29.58 -5.79 18.16
N LEU A 108 -28.71 -5.58 19.16
CA LEU A 108 -27.47 -4.81 19.04
C LEU A 108 -26.44 -5.49 18.13
N ARG A 109 -26.44 -6.84 18.07
CA ARG A 109 -25.51 -7.64 17.25
C ARG A 109 -24.04 -7.23 17.49
N PRO A 110 -23.53 -7.34 18.73
CA PRO A 110 -22.20 -6.85 19.12
C PRO A 110 -21.05 -7.33 18.23
N GLY A 111 -21.13 -8.54 17.67
CA GLY A 111 -20.11 -9.06 16.74
C GLY A 111 -20.08 -8.41 15.35
N ILE A 112 -21.15 -7.72 14.95
CA ILE A 112 -21.19 -6.85 13.76
C ILE A 112 -20.66 -5.47 14.15
N VAL A 113 -21.17 -4.89 15.24
CA VAL A 113 -20.72 -3.58 15.74
C VAL A 113 -19.21 -3.53 15.95
N ALA A 114 -18.62 -4.55 16.58
CA ALA A 114 -17.19 -4.65 16.77
C ALA A 114 -16.41 -4.70 15.45
N ARG A 115 -16.98 -5.24 14.38
CA ARG A 115 -16.35 -5.26 13.05
C ARG A 115 -16.50 -3.94 12.33
N ASP A 116 -17.67 -3.31 12.44
CA ASP A 116 -17.94 -2.01 11.83
C ASP A 116 -17.02 -0.94 12.45
N LEU A 117 -16.74 -1.02 13.76
CA LEU A 117 -15.74 -0.18 14.41
C LEU A 117 -14.33 -0.39 13.83
N VAL A 118 -13.93 -1.64 13.58
CA VAL A 118 -12.64 -1.95 12.96
C VAL A 118 -12.59 -1.48 11.51
N ASP A 119 -13.69 -1.63 10.77
CA ASP A 119 -13.79 -1.18 9.37
C ASP A 119 -13.73 0.34 9.27
N ALA A 120 -14.44 1.06 10.14
CA ALA A 120 -14.37 2.51 10.21
C ALA A 120 -12.95 2.98 10.53
N ALA A 121 -12.30 2.37 11.53
CA ALA A 121 -10.93 2.71 11.90
C ALA A 121 -9.89 2.41 10.80
N LEU A 122 -10.08 1.32 10.05
CA LEU A 122 -9.23 1.01 8.90
C LEU A 122 -9.48 1.97 7.74
N ALA A 123 -10.73 2.36 7.49
CA ALA A 123 -11.08 3.34 6.47
C ALA A 123 -10.50 4.73 6.83
N GLU A 124 -10.61 5.15 8.08
CA GLU A 124 -9.97 6.38 8.59
C GLU A 124 -8.45 6.29 8.54
N GLY A 125 -7.85 5.13 8.84
CA GLY A 125 -6.41 4.94 8.70
C GLY A 125 -5.93 5.00 7.25
N LEU A 126 -6.73 4.53 6.28
CA LEU A 126 -6.43 4.61 4.86
C LEU A 126 -6.66 6.02 4.30
N LEU A 127 -7.72 6.70 4.74
CA LEU A 127 -7.98 8.10 4.41
C LEU A 127 -6.94 9.00 5.03
N GLY A 128 -6.58 8.78 6.30
CA GLY A 128 -5.53 9.49 7.01
C GLY A 128 -4.13 9.18 6.46
N ALA A 129 -3.88 7.98 5.92
CA ALA A 129 -2.65 7.69 5.19
C ALA A 129 -2.64 8.38 3.81
N ALA A 130 -3.78 8.40 3.10
CA ALA A 130 -3.90 9.14 1.85
C ALA A 130 -3.83 10.66 2.06
N GLU A 131 -4.38 11.17 3.16
CA GLU A 131 -4.32 12.56 3.63
C GLU A 131 -2.95 12.89 4.23
N ALA A 132 -2.22 11.95 4.82
CA ALA A 132 -0.81 12.15 5.19
C ALA A 132 0.09 12.15 3.94
N GLU A 133 -0.25 11.34 2.92
CA GLU A 133 0.38 11.41 1.59
C GLU A 133 0.01 12.69 0.82
N THR A 134 -1.08 13.38 1.19
CA THR A 134 -1.49 14.67 0.57
C THR A 134 -1.36 15.89 1.49
N GLY A 135 -1.02 15.72 2.76
CA GLY A 135 -1.10 16.74 3.82
C GLY A 135 0.19 16.98 4.59
N ASP A 136 1.31 16.40 4.13
CA ASP A 136 2.65 16.76 4.60
C ASP A 136 3.17 18.02 3.86
N GLU A 137 2.34 19.08 3.78
CA GLU A 137 2.73 20.40 3.28
C GLU A 137 3.29 21.33 4.38
N ASP A 138 3.45 20.86 5.62
CA ASP A 138 3.97 21.68 6.74
C ASP A 138 5.19 21.07 7.47
N GLN A 139 5.86 20.09 6.86
CA GLN A 139 7.29 19.87 7.11
C GLN A 139 8.06 20.73 6.13
N ALA A 140 8.98 21.58 6.63
CA ALA A 140 9.99 22.21 5.79
C ALA A 140 10.55 21.14 4.83
N PRO A 141 10.43 21.31 3.50
CA PRO A 141 10.58 20.21 2.57
C PRO A 141 11.93 19.55 2.80
N ALA A 142 11.90 18.26 3.13
CA ALA A 142 13.11 17.46 3.15
C ALA A 142 13.75 17.65 1.78
N LEU A 143 14.93 18.31 1.75
CA LEU A 143 15.61 18.63 0.51
C LEU A 143 15.67 17.35 -0.33
N PRO A 144 15.20 17.37 -1.59
CA PRO A 144 15.19 16.19 -2.44
C PRO A 144 16.58 15.54 -2.45
N VAL A 145 16.63 14.25 -2.12
CA VAL A 145 17.88 13.48 -2.11
C VAL A 145 18.20 13.12 -3.55
N TYR A 146 19.14 13.86 -4.13
CA TYR A 146 19.60 13.64 -5.51
C TYR A 146 20.78 12.67 -5.56
N ALA A 147 20.78 11.80 -6.56
CA ALA A 147 21.86 10.82 -6.77
C ALA A 147 23.20 11.45 -7.18
N SER A 148 23.18 12.65 -7.77
CA SER A 148 24.37 13.39 -8.21
C SER A 148 24.14 14.90 -8.22
N ALA A 149 25.21 15.69 -8.37
CA ALA A 149 25.12 17.14 -8.53
C ALA A 149 24.35 17.53 -9.81
N GLN A 150 24.51 16.76 -10.88
CA GLN A 150 23.78 16.94 -12.14
C GLN A 150 22.29 16.62 -11.96
N ALA A 151 21.97 15.58 -11.19
CA ALA A 151 20.59 15.23 -10.88
C ALA A 151 19.93 16.30 -10.01
N ARG A 152 20.69 16.88 -9.07
CA ARG A 152 20.27 18.05 -8.30
C ARG A 152 19.98 19.24 -9.19
N TRP A 153 20.93 19.61 -10.05
CA TRP A 153 20.77 20.74 -10.95
C TRP A 153 19.54 20.57 -11.87
N TRP A 154 19.35 19.37 -12.43
CA TRP A 154 18.17 19.05 -13.23
C TRP A 154 16.88 19.19 -12.43
N GLY A 155 16.84 18.61 -11.22
CA GLY A 155 15.71 18.66 -10.30
C GLY A 155 15.32 20.07 -9.89
N GLU A 156 16.31 20.92 -9.60
CA GLU A 156 16.12 22.28 -9.08
C GLU A 156 15.91 23.33 -10.18
N THR A 157 16.31 23.05 -11.43
CA THR A 157 16.28 24.05 -12.51
C THR A 157 15.32 23.67 -13.64
N ALA A 158 15.38 22.42 -14.12
CA ALA A 158 14.64 21.97 -15.29
C ALA A 158 13.31 21.30 -14.94
N ALA A 159 13.29 20.48 -13.88
CA ALA A 159 12.17 19.64 -13.52
C ALA A 159 11.17 20.25 -12.53
N VAL A 160 11.40 21.50 -12.12
CA VAL A 160 10.49 22.27 -11.26
C VAL A 160 9.16 22.57 -11.95
N GLU A 161 8.13 22.85 -11.16
CA GLU A 161 6.84 23.30 -11.68
C GLU A 161 7.01 24.62 -12.46
N GLY A 162 6.55 24.63 -13.72
CA GLY A 162 6.78 25.75 -14.64
C GLY A 162 8.14 25.76 -15.34
N GLY A 163 9.02 24.78 -15.05
CA GLY A 163 10.30 24.58 -15.74
C GLY A 163 10.14 23.96 -17.14
N ILE A 164 11.28 23.68 -17.78
CA ILE A 164 11.31 23.13 -19.15
C ILE A 164 10.91 21.65 -19.22
N ALA A 165 11.04 20.89 -18.14
CA ALA A 165 10.81 19.45 -18.11
C ALA A 165 10.13 19.00 -16.80
N PRO A 166 8.96 19.57 -16.45
CA PRO A 166 8.30 19.27 -15.18
C PRO A 166 7.93 17.80 -15.05
N GLY A 167 8.05 17.26 -13.83
CA GLY A 167 7.75 15.85 -13.56
C GLY A 167 8.75 14.86 -14.16
N THR A 168 9.98 15.30 -14.42
CA THR A 168 11.08 14.45 -14.88
C THR A 168 12.19 14.32 -13.85
N VAL A 169 13.00 13.27 -13.96
CA VAL A 169 14.18 13.06 -13.12
C VAL A 169 15.37 12.67 -13.99
N LEU A 170 16.57 13.12 -13.62
CA LEU A 170 17.80 12.63 -14.24
C LEU A 170 18.15 11.27 -13.63
N LEU A 171 18.09 10.21 -14.44
CA LEU A 171 18.40 8.85 -14.02
C LEU A 171 19.90 8.56 -14.13
N ASP A 172 20.51 9.04 -15.22
CA ASP A 172 21.92 8.81 -15.51
C ASP A 172 22.48 9.93 -16.41
N HIS A 173 23.79 10.12 -16.37
CA HIS A 173 24.50 11.05 -17.25
C HIS A 173 25.88 10.51 -17.59
N GLN A 174 26.30 10.72 -18.83
CA GLN A 174 27.61 10.28 -19.31
C GLN A 174 28.24 11.36 -20.19
N GLN A 175 29.43 11.79 -19.82
CA GLN A 175 30.27 12.58 -20.71
C GLN A 175 30.85 11.65 -21.79
N VAL A 176 30.47 11.85 -23.05
CA VAL A 176 30.91 11.01 -24.17
C VAL A 176 32.20 11.57 -24.77
N THR A 177 32.26 12.88 -24.96
CA THR A 177 33.45 13.64 -25.37
C THR A 177 33.47 14.96 -24.61
N ASP A 178 34.54 15.76 -24.67
CA ASP A 178 34.58 17.08 -24.03
C ASP A 178 33.42 18.00 -24.48
N ASP A 179 32.95 17.82 -25.71
CA ASP A 179 31.85 18.59 -26.32
C ASP A 179 30.54 17.80 -26.44
N CYS A 180 30.38 16.65 -25.77
CA CYS A 180 29.17 15.82 -25.86
C CYS A 180 28.78 15.20 -24.51
N LEU A 181 27.58 15.54 -24.03
CA LEU A 181 26.99 15.02 -22.80
C LEU A 181 25.67 14.32 -23.11
N ALA A 182 25.54 13.06 -22.69
CA ALA A 182 24.32 12.28 -22.79
C ALA A 182 23.61 12.20 -21.43
N LEU A 183 22.32 12.49 -21.41
CA LEU A 183 21.47 12.48 -20.22
C LEU A 183 20.31 11.50 -20.42
N VAL A 184 20.08 10.64 -19.44
CA VAL A 184 18.93 9.73 -19.41
C VAL A 184 17.87 10.32 -18.49
N ILE A 185 16.78 10.80 -19.08
CA ILE A 185 15.67 11.45 -18.37
C ILE A 185 14.53 10.45 -18.18
N GLY A 186 14.07 10.27 -16.95
CA GLY A 186 12.92 9.45 -16.59
C GLY A 186 11.71 10.27 -16.19
N ALA A 187 10.52 9.67 -16.25
CA ALA A 187 9.34 10.22 -15.59
C ALA A 187 9.49 10.07 -14.06
N ALA A 188 9.12 11.10 -13.30
CA ALA A 188 9.15 11.06 -11.84
C ALA A 188 8.13 10.05 -11.28
N GLU A 189 6.98 9.91 -11.94
CA GLU A 189 5.95 8.93 -11.58
C GLU A 189 6.07 7.65 -12.41
N HIS A 190 6.08 6.50 -11.73
CA HIS A 190 6.11 5.20 -12.40
C HIS A 190 4.88 5.00 -13.29
N GLY A 191 5.09 4.51 -14.51
CA GLY A 191 4.03 4.25 -15.48
C GLY A 191 3.57 5.47 -16.29
N ARG A 192 4.09 6.68 -16.02
CA ARG A 192 3.87 7.87 -16.86
C ARG A 192 4.91 7.98 -17.96
N ALA A 193 4.51 8.59 -19.07
CA ALA A 193 5.42 8.96 -20.15
C ALA A 193 6.18 10.24 -19.76
N VAL A 194 7.43 10.37 -20.22
CA VAL A 194 8.16 11.63 -20.15
C VAL A 194 7.47 12.65 -21.04
N GLY A 195 7.14 13.81 -20.47
CA GLY A 195 6.54 14.93 -21.19
C GLY A 195 7.42 15.43 -22.34
N LYS A 196 6.85 16.22 -23.24
CA LYS A 196 7.63 16.84 -24.31
C LYS A 196 8.56 17.90 -23.70
N ILE A 197 9.87 17.71 -23.83
CA ILE A 197 10.89 18.69 -23.45
C ILE A 197 11.10 19.63 -24.66
N PRO A 198 10.86 20.95 -24.53
CA PRO A 198 11.05 21.92 -25.60
C PRO A 198 12.55 22.16 -25.85
N VAL A 199 12.99 21.96 -27.09
CA VAL A 199 14.40 22.11 -27.50
C VAL A 199 14.85 23.57 -27.40
N ASP A 200 14.00 24.49 -27.81
CA ASP A 200 14.15 25.94 -27.66
C ASP A 200 14.30 26.35 -26.18
N GLY A 201 13.48 25.78 -25.30
CA GLY A 201 13.59 26.00 -23.86
C GLY A 201 14.91 25.48 -23.27
N LEU A 202 15.37 24.32 -23.71
CA LEU A 202 16.64 23.74 -23.27
C LEU A 202 17.85 24.50 -23.83
N SER A 203 17.76 24.97 -25.08
CA SER A 203 18.73 25.84 -25.73
C SER A 203 18.93 27.14 -24.95
N ALA A 204 17.82 27.82 -24.60
CA ALA A 204 17.86 29.04 -23.79
C ALA A 204 18.40 28.80 -22.37
N LEU A 205 18.13 27.63 -21.77
CA LEU A 205 18.59 27.31 -20.43
C LEU A 205 20.09 27.02 -20.37
N LEU A 206 20.62 26.33 -21.38
CA LEU A 206 22.01 25.85 -21.42
C LEU A 206 22.96 26.75 -22.19
N ASP A 207 22.45 27.79 -22.86
CA ASP A 207 23.19 28.62 -23.81
C ASP A 207 23.86 27.76 -24.91
N LEU A 208 23.08 26.82 -25.46
CA LEU A 208 23.51 25.89 -26.52
C LEU A 208 22.64 26.07 -27.76
N PRO A 209 23.21 26.11 -28.98
CA PRO A 209 22.42 26.10 -30.21
C PRO A 209 21.46 24.91 -30.28
N GLU A 210 20.22 25.13 -30.76
CA GLU A 210 19.21 24.08 -30.90
C GLU A 210 19.69 22.88 -31.73
N GLU A 211 20.54 23.14 -32.73
CA GLU A 211 21.15 22.12 -33.60
C GLU A 211 22.06 21.14 -32.85
N LEU A 212 22.51 21.50 -31.65
CA LEU A 212 23.35 20.67 -30.78
C LEU A 212 22.53 19.96 -29.70
N ILE A 213 21.20 20.00 -29.77
CA ILE A 213 20.32 19.35 -28.79
C ILE A 213 19.48 18.31 -29.52
N GLU A 214 19.65 17.04 -29.14
CA GLU A 214 18.87 15.94 -29.68
C GLU A 214 18.10 15.23 -28.57
N ILE A 215 16.79 15.08 -28.74
CA ILE A 215 15.92 14.39 -27.77
C ILE A 215 15.28 13.18 -28.45
N GLY A 216 15.62 11.98 -27.96
CA GLY A 216 15.26 10.71 -28.58
C GLY A 216 14.71 9.67 -27.59
N PRO A 217 14.17 8.55 -28.11
CA PRO A 217 13.88 7.38 -27.29
C PRO A 217 15.18 6.67 -26.87
N VAL A 218 15.15 6.01 -25.71
CA VAL A 218 16.22 5.06 -25.33
C VAL A 218 15.85 3.67 -25.86
N PRO A 219 16.70 3.01 -26.68
CA PRO A 219 16.48 1.64 -27.15
C PRO A 219 16.17 0.68 -26.01
N GLY A 220 15.15 -0.18 -26.19
CA GLY A 220 14.74 -1.16 -25.17
C GLY A 220 13.98 -0.59 -23.97
N ARG A 221 13.69 0.73 -23.94
CA ARG A 221 12.91 1.37 -22.87
C ARG A 221 11.60 1.94 -23.42
N GLY A 222 10.56 1.91 -22.59
CA GLY A 222 9.27 2.52 -22.92
C GLY A 222 9.29 4.05 -22.86
N ALA A 223 8.16 4.68 -23.16
CA ALA A 223 8.01 6.14 -23.20
C ALA A 223 8.24 6.86 -21.85
N GLY A 224 8.42 6.12 -20.75
CA GLY A 224 8.82 6.65 -19.45
C GLY A 224 10.30 7.02 -19.34
N VAL A 225 11.09 6.85 -20.42
CA VAL A 225 12.50 7.27 -20.47
C VAL A 225 12.81 7.95 -21.81
N ARG A 226 13.61 9.01 -21.79
CA ARG A 226 14.12 9.74 -22.95
C ARG A 226 15.63 9.95 -22.84
N LEU A 227 16.31 9.93 -23.98
CA LEU A 227 17.70 10.31 -24.11
C LEU A 227 17.76 11.77 -24.55
N VAL A 228 18.52 12.60 -23.85
CA VAL A 228 18.86 13.95 -24.25
C VAL A 228 20.36 14.00 -24.51
N VAL A 229 20.76 14.30 -25.74
CA VAL A 229 22.16 14.48 -26.12
C VAL A 229 22.41 15.96 -26.32
N LEU A 230 23.45 16.46 -25.65
CA LEU A 230 23.88 17.85 -25.70
C LEU A 230 25.27 17.91 -26.35
N GLY A 231 25.41 18.73 -27.39
CA GLY A 231 26.67 18.95 -28.09
C GLY A 231 26.85 18.08 -29.34
N ARG A 232 28.08 18.05 -29.85
CA ARG A 232 28.39 17.35 -31.11
C ARG A 232 28.70 15.89 -30.85
N ARG A 233 27.87 15.00 -31.38
CA ARG A 233 28.20 13.57 -31.37
C ARG A 233 29.55 13.33 -32.06
N PRO A 234 30.38 12.42 -31.52
CA PRO A 234 31.56 11.97 -32.24
C PRO A 234 31.12 11.41 -33.60
N GLN A 235 31.68 11.93 -34.67
CA GLN A 235 31.54 11.28 -35.97
C GLN A 235 32.26 9.94 -35.88
N PRO A 236 31.65 8.84 -36.34
CA PRO A 236 32.38 7.58 -36.47
C PRO A 236 33.60 7.89 -37.34
N ALA A 237 34.79 7.63 -36.81
CA ALA A 237 36.03 7.87 -37.55
C ALA A 237 35.94 7.12 -38.87
N GLU A 238 35.99 7.84 -39.99
CA GLU A 238 36.23 7.24 -41.28
C GLU A 238 37.56 6.48 -41.18
N GLU A 239 37.46 5.16 -41.26
CA GLU A 239 38.54 4.20 -41.52
C GLU A 239 39.73 4.26 -40.56
N THR A 240 39.69 3.45 -39.49
CA THR A 240 40.80 2.68 -38.86
C THR A 240 40.61 2.39 -37.35
N ALA A 241 39.37 2.26 -36.86
CA ALA A 241 39.11 1.77 -35.50
C ALA A 241 38.57 0.33 -35.54
N ASP A 242 39.16 -0.54 -34.72
CA ASP A 242 38.73 -1.92 -34.47
C ASP A 242 37.21 -1.96 -34.22
N ASP A 243 36.47 -2.83 -34.91
CA ASP A 243 35.01 -2.92 -34.87
C ASP A 243 34.50 -3.01 -33.41
N ALA A 244 35.27 -3.65 -32.53
CA ALA A 244 34.97 -3.71 -31.11
C ALA A 244 34.94 -2.34 -30.41
N GLN A 245 35.85 -1.43 -30.75
CA GLN A 245 35.85 -0.06 -30.21
C GLN A 245 34.68 0.76 -30.74
N VAL A 246 34.34 0.60 -32.02
CA VAL A 246 33.19 1.28 -32.63
C VAL A 246 31.90 0.81 -31.96
N TRP A 247 31.73 -0.49 -31.76
CA TRP A 247 30.57 -1.05 -31.07
C TRP A 247 30.52 -0.67 -29.59
N ALA A 248 31.66 -0.61 -28.89
CA ALA A 248 31.71 -0.12 -27.51
C ALA A 248 31.28 1.36 -27.41
N GLN A 249 31.67 2.19 -28.38
CA GLN A 249 31.27 3.61 -28.43
C GLN A 249 29.78 3.78 -28.76
N ILE A 250 29.26 2.98 -29.70
CA ILE A 250 27.82 2.94 -30.01
C ILE A 250 27.04 2.46 -28.78
N ALA A 251 27.51 1.43 -28.09
CA ALA A 251 26.87 0.93 -26.87
C ALA A 251 26.84 1.99 -25.77
N ALA A 252 27.96 2.69 -25.51
CA ALA A 252 28.00 3.78 -24.54
C ALA A 252 27.02 4.92 -24.88
N THR A 253 26.90 5.26 -26.17
CA THR A 253 26.10 6.42 -26.60
C THR A 253 24.61 6.09 -26.75
N ALA A 254 24.27 4.90 -27.27
CA ALA A 254 22.91 4.51 -27.58
C ALA A 254 22.29 3.55 -26.55
N MET A 255 23.09 2.86 -25.74
CA MET A 255 22.67 1.83 -24.78
C MET A 255 23.44 1.93 -23.44
N PRO A 256 23.28 3.02 -22.66
CA PRO A 256 24.00 3.19 -21.41
C PRO A 256 23.68 2.06 -20.42
N GLY A 257 24.72 1.44 -19.84
CA GLY A 257 24.61 0.34 -18.87
C GLY A 257 24.73 -1.08 -19.44
N VAL A 258 25.07 -1.23 -20.72
CA VAL A 258 25.30 -2.54 -21.36
C VAL A 258 26.79 -2.73 -21.63
N GLU A 259 27.36 -3.85 -21.15
CA GLU A 259 28.75 -4.25 -21.43
C GLU A 259 28.79 -5.16 -22.66
N LEU A 260 29.66 -4.82 -23.62
CA LEU A 260 29.85 -5.59 -24.85
C LEU A 260 30.72 -6.82 -24.55
N ILE A 261 30.16 -8.03 -24.65
CA ILE A 261 30.87 -9.27 -24.30
C ILE A 261 31.64 -9.86 -25.49
N ASP A 262 31.08 -9.81 -26.70
CA ASP A 262 31.71 -10.33 -27.92
C ASP A 262 31.15 -9.68 -29.19
N VAL A 263 31.95 -9.62 -30.26
CA VAL A 263 31.56 -9.14 -31.59
C VAL A 263 31.88 -10.22 -32.61
N THR A 264 30.84 -10.81 -33.21
CA THR A 264 31.00 -11.78 -34.30
C THR A 264 30.57 -11.18 -35.63
N THR A 265 31.54 -10.92 -36.51
CA THR A 265 31.28 -10.45 -37.88
C THR A 265 31.06 -11.64 -38.81
N TYR A 266 29.86 -11.76 -39.39
CA TYR A 266 29.57 -12.76 -40.42
C TYR A 266 29.76 -12.16 -41.82
N PRO A 267 30.58 -12.76 -42.70
CA PRO A 267 30.64 -12.33 -44.08
C PRO A 267 29.33 -12.70 -44.78
N MET A 268 28.56 -11.71 -45.24
CA MET A 268 27.40 -11.96 -46.09
C MET A 268 27.86 -12.61 -47.39
N ARG A 269 27.38 -13.84 -47.64
CA ARG A 269 27.60 -14.52 -48.92
C ARG A 269 26.78 -13.80 -49.98
N LYS A 270 27.46 -13.31 -51.01
CA LYS A 270 26.95 -12.48 -52.10
C LYS A 270 26.10 -13.30 -53.08
N GLU A 271 24.99 -13.86 -52.61
CA GLU A 271 23.98 -14.50 -53.46
C GLU A 271 22.62 -14.08 -52.93
N LEU A 272 22.09 -12.98 -53.45
CA LEU A 272 20.67 -12.60 -53.54
C LEU A 272 20.63 -11.16 -54.08
N THR A 273 21.01 -11.01 -55.35
CA THR A 273 20.50 -9.97 -56.25
C THR A 273 19.32 -10.51 -57.01
#